data_AF-A0A914GAB7-F1
#
_entry.id   AF-A0A914GAB7-F1
#
_cell.length_a   1.000
_cell.length_b   1.000
_cell.length_c   1.000
_cell.angle_alpha   90.00
_cell.angle_beta   90.00
_cell.angle_gamma   90.00
#
_symmetry.space_group_name_H-M   'P 1'
#
loop_
_entity.id
_entity.type
_entity.pdbx_description
1 polymer ?
#
loop_
_entity_poly.entity_id
_entity_poly.type
_entity_poly.pdbx_seq_one_letter_code
_entity_poly.pdbx_strand_id
1 'polypeptide(L)'
;MWTDNVVESIFKLQTCIVATNTSSFLLQDVANKFQHKSRFAGLHFFNPVPAMKLVEVIKGQETSEKVYETLLEFCRKVGKSPVRCRDTHGFIVNRLLIPYLLESIRMVERGDASKEDIDT
;
A
#
# COMPACT_ATOMS: atom_id res chain seq x y z
N MET A 1 16.96 16.86 15.37
CA MET A 1 16.87 15.47 15.82
C MET A 1 15.45 15.29 16.38
N TRP A 2 14.50 14.91 15.53
CA TRP A 2 13.11 14.69 15.98
C TRP A 2 13.12 13.40 16.81
N THR A 3 12.82 13.50 18.10
CA THR A 3 12.74 12.33 18.98
C THR A 3 11.59 11.45 18.49
N ASP A 4 11.84 10.16 18.33
CA ASP A 4 10.95 9.17 17.67
C ASP A 4 9.59 8.93 18.39
N ASN A 5 9.11 9.84 19.25
CA ASN A 5 7.94 9.66 20.13
C ASN A 5 6.85 10.76 20.07
N VAL A 6 7.07 11.87 19.36
CA VAL A 6 6.10 13.00 19.39
C VAL A 6 4.78 12.63 18.70
N VAL A 7 4.80 11.75 17.70
CA VAL A 7 3.61 11.43 16.91
C VAL A 7 2.63 10.52 17.66
N GLU A 8 3.11 9.59 18.48
CA GLU A 8 2.19 8.71 19.23
C GLU A 8 1.63 9.38 20.49
N SER A 9 2.34 10.35 21.08
CA SER A 9 1.89 11.04 22.29
C SER A 9 0.66 11.92 22.06
N ILE A 10 0.37 12.31 20.82
CA ILE A 10 -0.83 13.09 20.46
C ILE A 10 -2.08 12.22 20.26
N PHE A 11 -1.94 10.89 20.21
CA PHE A 11 -3.09 10.02 20.01
C PHE A 11 -3.97 9.95 21.25
N LYS A 12 -5.26 10.27 21.09
CA LYS A 12 -6.25 10.21 22.18
C LYS A 12 -6.46 8.80 22.74
N LEU A 13 -6.29 7.77 21.89
CA LEU A 13 -6.49 6.37 22.25
C LEU A 13 -5.21 5.58 22.01
N GLN A 14 -4.79 4.81 23.02
CA GLN A 14 -3.71 3.83 22.93
C GLN A 14 -4.00 2.72 21.90
N THR A 15 -5.26 2.54 21.53
CA THR A 15 -5.72 1.54 20.56
C THR A 15 -5.87 2.10 19.13
N CYS A 16 -5.50 3.36 18.88
CA CYS A 16 -5.59 3.98 17.56
C CYS A 16 -4.81 3.16 16.50
N ILE A 17 -5.46 2.77 15.41
CA ILE A 17 -4.80 2.13 14.27
C ILE A 17 -4.18 3.23 13.40
N VAL A 18 -2.91 3.06 13.03
CA VAL A 18 -2.21 3.98 12.14
C VAL A 18 -2.00 3.27 10.81
N ALA A 19 -2.39 3.92 9.71
CA ALA A 19 -2.17 3.38 8.38
C ALA A 19 -1.57 4.41 7.44
N THR A 20 -0.74 3.95 6.51
CA THR A 20 -0.15 4.79 5.44
C THR A 20 -0.68 4.38 4.07
N ASN A 21 -0.86 5.36 3.18
CA ASN A 21 -1.26 5.17 1.79
C ASN A 21 -0.06 5.07 0.83
N THR A 22 1.17 4.97 1.35
CA THR A 22 2.36 4.90 0.48
C THR A 22 2.31 3.70 -0.46
N SER A 23 2.90 3.85 -1.64
CA SER A 23 2.97 2.84 -2.71
C SER A 23 4.41 2.47 -3.10
N SER A 24 5.39 3.15 -2.51
CA SER A 24 6.81 3.10 -2.94
C SER A 24 7.78 2.81 -1.80
N PHE A 25 7.41 3.06 -0.54
CA PHE A 25 8.23 2.77 0.62
C PHE A 25 7.76 1.48 1.29
N LEU A 26 8.71 0.71 1.84
CA LEU A 26 8.37 -0.42 2.70
C LEU A 26 7.71 0.10 3.98
N LEU A 27 6.69 -0.61 4.44
CA LEU A 27 6.04 -0.29 5.72
C LEU A 27 7.03 -0.40 6.86
N GLN A 28 7.97 -1.36 6.82
CA GLN A 28 8.97 -1.54 7.88
C GLN A 28 9.79 -0.26 8.12
N ASP A 29 10.17 0.45 7.06
CA ASP A 29 10.97 1.68 7.16
C ASP A 29 10.21 2.79 7.87
N VAL A 30 8.90 2.89 7.60
CA VAL A 30 8.00 3.84 8.25
C VAL A 30 7.66 3.40 9.68
N ALA A 31 7.38 2.10 9.88
CA ALA A 31 7.00 1.51 11.15
C ALA A 31 8.10 1.64 12.21
N ASN A 32 9.37 1.68 11.81
CA ASN A 32 10.50 1.88 12.73
C ASN A 32 10.47 3.24 13.46
N LYS A 33 9.61 4.18 13.04
CA LYS A 33 9.33 5.45 13.71
C LYS A 33 8.21 5.38 14.75
N PHE A 34 7.63 4.20 14.96
CA PHE A 34 6.56 3.95 15.91
C PHE A 34 7.03 2.97 17.00
N GLN A 35 6.62 3.23 18.24
CA GLN A 35 6.78 2.30 19.36
C GLN A 35 5.79 1.14 19.25
N HIS A 36 4.54 1.43 18.91
CA HIS A 36 3.47 0.42 18.91
C HIS A 36 3.17 -0.10 17.50
N LYS A 37 4.17 -0.75 16.91
CA LYS A 37 4.16 -1.22 15.51
C LYS A 37 3.07 -2.25 15.19
N SER A 38 2.57 -2.96 16.20
CA SER A 38 1.46 -3.91 16.03
C SER A 38 0.14 -3.27 15.60
N ARG A 39 0.06 -1.94 15.69
CA ARG A 39 -1.07 -1.08 15.30
C ARG A 39 -0.84 -0.36 13.97
N PHE A 40 0.33 -0.52 13.36
CA PHE A 40 0.72 0.13 12.12
C PHE A 40 0.52 -0.82 10.92
N ALA A 41 -0.03 -0.32 9.82
CA ALA A 41 -0.27 -1.09 8.60
C ALA A 41 -0.28 -0.19 7.35
N GLY A 42 -0.39 -0.82 6.18
CA GLY A 42 -0.59 -0.11 4.91
C GLY A 42 -2.05 -0.21 4.46
N LEU A 43 -2.54 0.88 3.86
CA LEU A 43 -3.89 0.99 3.34
C LEU A 43 -3.83 1.78 2.02
N HIS A 44 -3.45 1.11 0.94
CA HIS A 44 -3.12 1.73 -0.34
C HIS A 44 -4.35 1.77 -1.26
N PHE A 45 -4.90 2.98 -1.43
CA PHE A 45 -5.99 3.31 -2.33
C PHE A 45 -5.48 3.70 -3.71
N PHE A 46 -6.30 3.43 -4.73
CA PHE A 46 -6.03 3.78 -6.11
C PHE A 46 -6.78 5.05 -6.53
N ASN A 47 -6.12 5.90 -7.31
CA ASN A 47 -6.70 7.16 -7.80
C ASN A 47 -7.50 6.93 -9.11
N PRO A 48 -8.67 7.57 -9.29
CA PRO A 48 -9.41 8.39 -8.33
C PRO A 48 -10.18 7.55 -7.30
N VAL A 49 -9.96 7.88 -6.03
CA VAL A 49 -10.45 7.08 -4.89
C VAL A 49 -11.95 6.81 -4.94
N PRO A 50 -12.85 7.75 -5.27
CA PRO A 50 -14.28 7.45 -5.34
C PRO A 50 -14.65 6.41 -6.40
N ALA A 51 -13.96 6.38 -7.54
CA ALA A 51 -14.27 5.48 -8.65
C ALA A 51 -13.62 4.11 -8.51
N MET A 52 -12.42 4.04 -7.92
CA MET A 52 -11.66 2.80 -7.80
C MET A 52 -12.18 1.94 -6.65
N LYS A 53 -12.49 0.67 -6.92
CA LYS A 53 -12.95 -0.29 -5.90
C LYS A 53 -11.79 -0.91 -5.11
N LEU A 54 -10.65 -1.12 -5.76
CA LEU A 54 -9.51 -1.84 -5.17
C LEU A 54 -8.86 -1.03 -4.04
N VAL A 55 -8.48 -1.73 -2.97
CA VAL A 55 -7.56 -1.24 -1.94
C VAL A 55 -6.62 -2.37 -1.57
N GLU A 56 -5.31 -2.12 -1.55
CA GLU A 56 -4.36 -3.08 -1.00
C GLU A 56 -4.22 -2.82 0.50
N VAL A 57 -4.54 -3.83 1.32
CA VAL A 57 -4.27 -3.78 2.76
C VAL A 57 -2.98 -4.54 3.00
N ILE A 58 -1.98 -3.84 3.52
CA ILE A 58 -0.62 -4.36 3.62
C ILE A 58 -0.31 -4.66 5.08
N LYS A 59 0.03 -5.93 5.34
CA LYS A 59 0.48 -6.40 6.65
C LYS A 59 2.01 -6.28 6.73
N GLY A 60 2.48 -5.38 7.60
CA GLY A 60 3.89 -5.29 8.00
C GLY A 60 4.29 -6.46 8.90
N GLN A 61 5.59 -6.59 9.16
CA GLN A 61 6.13 -7.72 9.94
C GLN A 61 5.54 -7.81 11.35
N GLU A 62 5.37 -6.66 12.00
CA GLU A 62 4.90 -6.56 13.39
C GLU A 62 3.38 -6.31 13.48
N THR A 63 2.71 -6.02 12.36
CA THR A 63 1.27 -5.73 12.30
C THR A 63 0.45 -6.90 12.86
N SER A 64 -0.39 -6.63 13.85
CA SER A 64 -1.24 -7.67 14.45
C SER A 64 -2.35 -8.13 13.50
N GLU A 65 -2.75 -9.40 13.62
CA GLU A 65 -3.86 -9.95 12.82
C GLU A 65 -5.16 -9.19 13.06
N LYS A 66 -5.43 -8.80 14.32
CA LYS A 66 -6.61 -8.00 14.68
C LYS A 66 -6.68 -6.69 13.89
N VAL A 67 -5.57 -5.96 13.80
CA VAL A 67 -5.50 -4.70 13.06
C VAL A 67 -5.70 -4.93 11.57
N TYR A 68 -5.09 -6.00 11.05
CA TYR A 68 -5.22 -6.37 9.65
C TYR A 68 -6.67 -6.68 9.26
N GLU A 69 -7.36 -7.53 10.03
CA GLU A 69 -8.78 -7.83 9.83
C GLU A 69 -9.66 -6.58 9.98
N THR A 70 -9.37 -5.73 10.96
CA THR A 70 -10.12 -4.48 11.18
C THR A 70 -10.06 -3.58 9.95
N LEU A 71 -8.89 -3.46 9.32
CA LEU A 71 -8.71 -2.64 8.11
C LEU A 71 -9.40 -3.25 6.89
N LEU A 72 -9.35 -4.58 6.74
CA LEU A 72 -10.11 -5.27 5.69
C LEU A 72 -11.61 -5.03 5.84
N GLU A 73 -12.15 -5.12 7.06
CA GLU A 73 -13.55 -4.84 7.32
C GLU A 73 -13.90 -3.36 7.09
N PHE A 74 -13.03 -2.43 7.51
CA PHE A 74 -13.18 -1.00 7.25
C PHE A 74 -13.32 -0.73 5.74
N CYS A 75 -12.43 -1.27 4.91
CA CYS A 75 -12.51 -1.15 3.45
C CYS A 75 -13.86 -1.61 2.90
N ARG A 76 -14.36 -2.76 3.34
CA ARG A 76 -15.67 -3.27 2.90
C ARG A 76 -16.80 -2.32 3.31
N LYS A 77 -16.75 -1.77 4.54
CA LYS A 77 -17.74 -0.80 5.03
C LYS A 77 -17.78 0.49 4.22
N VAL A 78 -16.64 0.95 3.69
CA VAL A 78 -16.55 2.13 2.82
C VAL A 78 -16.72 1.80 1.33
N GLY A 79 -17.28 0.63 0.99
CA GLY A 79 -17.62 0.24 -0.38
C GLY A 79 -16.43 -0.16 -1.24
N LYS A 80 -15.31 -0.55 -0.63
CA LYS A 80 -14.10 -1.02 -1.32
C LYS A 80 -14.00 -2.54 -1.33
N SER A 81 -13.17 -3.04 -2.25
CA SER A 81 -12.81 -4.44 -2.43
C SER A 81 -11.34 -4.61 -1.99
N PRO A 82 -11.09 -4.86 -0.69
CA PRO A 82 -9.73 -4.97 -0.21
C PRO A 82 -9.08 -6.29 -0.63
N VAL A 83 -7.79 -6.24 -0.96
CA VAL A 83 -6.94 -7.40 -1.17
C VAL A 83 -5.85 -7.47 -0.10
N ARG A 84 -5.45 -8.69 0.25
CA ARG A 84 -4.42 -8.96 1.25
C ARG A 84 -3.04 -8.91 0.63
N CYS A 85 -2.13 -8.11 1.18
CA CYS A 85 -0.76 -8.01 0.72
C CYS A 85 0.24 -8.07 1.89
N ARG A 86 1.45 -8.57 1.62
CA ARG A 86 2.59 -8.48 2.53
C ARG A 86 3.42 -7.24 2.18
N ASP A 87 4.23 -6.77 3.12
CA ASP A 87 5.15 -5.66 2.87
C ASP A 87 6.28 -6.08 1.91
N THR A 88 6.05 -5.82 0.63
CA THR A 88 7.00 -6.05 -0.47
C THR A 88 6.96 -4.86 -1.42
N HIS A 89 8.09 -4.51 -2.03
CA HIS A 89 8.18 -3.41 -3.00
C HIS A 89 7.10 -3.50 -4.09
N GLY A 90 6.28 -2.46 -4.21
CA GLY A 90 5.21 -2.37 -5.21
C GLY A 90 3.97 -3.23 -4.93
N PHE A 91 3.89 -3.88 -3.77
CA PHE A 91 2.74 -4.69 -3.35
C PHE A 91 2.29 -5.69 -4.42
N ILE A 92 1.04 -5.64 -4.89
CA ILE A 92 0.54 -6.51 -5.96
C ILE A 92 0.53 -5.74 -7.28
N VAL A 93 -0.25 -4.65 -7.34
CA VAL A 93 -0.53 -3.97 -8.62
C VAL A 93 0.74 -3.37 -9.21
N ASN A 94 1.49 -2.56 -8.45
CA ASN A 94 2.69 -1.92 -8.99
C ASN A 94 3.79 -2.95 -9.29
N ARG A 95 3.88 -4.02 -8.49
CA ARG A 95 4.86 -5.10 -8.68
C ARG A 95 4.67 -5.85 -10.00
N LEU A 96 3.43 -5.89 -10.51
CA LEU A 96 3.07 -6.49 -11.80
C LEU A 96 3.02 -5.47 -12.94
N LEU A 97 2.38 -4.34 -12.72
CA LEU A 97 2.11 -3.32 -13.74
C LEU A 97 3.40 -2.64 -14.22
N ILE A 98 4.32 -2.28 -13.32
CA ILE A 98 5.55 -1.58 -13.72
C ILE A 98 6.41 -2.46 -14.63
N PRO A 99 6.73 -3.73 -14.29
CA PRO A 99 7.45 -4.60 -15.21
C PRO A 99 6.73 -4.81 -16.54
N TYR A 100 5.40 -4.95 -16.53
CA TYR A 100 4.60 -5.05 -17.76
C TYR A 100 4.83 -3.83 -18.66
N LEU A 101 4.69 -2.62 -18.12
CA LEU A 101 4.90 -1.37 -18.87
C LEU A 101 6.33 -1.24 -19.38
N LEU A 102 7.33 -1.67 -18.60
CA LEU A 102 8.72 -1.66 -19.03
C LEU A 102 8.99 -2.64 -20.17
N GLU A 103 8.34 -3.80 -20.19
CA GLU A 103 8.42 -4.72 -21.32
C GLU A 103 7.71 -4.17 -22.57
N SER A 104 6.58 -3.50 -22.41
CA SER A 104 5.92 -2.77 -23.51
C SER A 104 6.85 -1.72 -24.13
N ILE A 105 7.57 -0.95 -23.30
CA ILE A 105 8.58 0.01 -23.79
C ILE A 105 9.71 -0.72 -24.54
N ARG A 106 10.21 -1.83 -23.99
CA ARG A 106 11.28 -2.61 -24.64
C ARG A 106 10.87 -3.19 -25.99
N MET A 107 9.60 -3.54 -26.19
CA MET A 107 9.08 -3.94 -27.50
C MET A 107 9.17 -2.82 -28.53
N VAL A 108 8.81 -1.59 -28.13
CA VAL A 108 8.96 -0.41 -28.99
C VAL A 108 10.43 -0.17 -29.33
N GLU A 109 11.32 -0.24 -28.32
CA GLU A 109 12.76 -0.02 -28.51
C GLU A 109 13.40 -1.02 -29.48
N ARG A 110 12.93 -2.28 -29.49
CA ARG A 110 13.39 -3.31 -30.44
C ARG A 110 12.78 -3.18 -31.84
N GLY A 111 11.74 -2.36 -31.99
CA GLY A 111 10.97 -2.25 -33.24
C GLY A 111 10.05 -3.43 -33.49
N ASP A 112 9.65 -4.17 -32.45
CA ASP A 112 8.78 -5.34 -32.57
C ASP A 112 7.35 -4.92 -33.02
N ALA A 113 6.89 -3.77 -32.54
CA ALA A 113 5.59 -3.15 -32.88
C ALA A 113 5.62 -1.64 -32.60
N SER A 114 4.67 -0.89 -33.18
CA SER A 114 4.46 0.52 -32.84
C SER A 114 3.87 0.67 -31.42
N LYS A 115 4.02 1.84 -30.80
CA LYS A 115 3.40 2.09 -29.48
C LYS A 115 1.87 2.03 -29.56
N GLU A 116 1.29 2.48 -30.67
CA GLU A 116 -0.15 2.46 -30.91
C GLU A 116 -0.70 1.03 -31.00
N ASP A 117 0.04 0.13 -31.66
CA ASP A 117 -0.36 -1.28 -31.78
C ASP A 117 -0.20 -2.05 -30.45
N ILE A 118 0.72 -1.62 -29.58
CA ILE A 118 0.89 -2.22 -28.25
C ILE A 118 -0.23 -1.78 -27.28
N ASP A 119 -0.75 -0.56 -27.44
CA ASP A 119 -1.80 0.01 -26.59
C ASP A 119 -3.23 -0.41 -26.97
N THR A 120 -3.43 -1.02 -28.15
CA THR A 120 -4.75 -1.45 -28.67
C THR A 120 -5.18 -2.79 -28.09
#